data_AF-A0A7J8QZR1-F1
#
_entry.id   AF-A0A7J8QZR1-F1
#
_cell.length_a   1.000
_cell.length_b   1.000
_cell.length_c   1.000
_cell.angle_alpha   90.00
_cell.angle_beta   90.00
_cell.angle_gamma   90.00
#
_symmetry.space_group_name_H-M   'P 1'
#
loop_
_entity.id
_entity.type
_entity.pdbx_description
1 polymer ?
#
loop_
_entity_poly.entity_id
_entity_poly.type
_entity_poly.pdbx_seq_one_letter_code
_entity_poly.pdbx_strand_id
1 'polypeptide(L)'
;MSYFVSILYQFYVLLLLHQHICAFLTKSAALLQFKTHFPINQSASKDCEYSYPKTTSRKKGTDCCLWYGVSCDNITGEVISLDLSCSCLSGTFPSNTTFFLLSSLQRLDLSFNDFKKS
;
A
#
# COMPACT_ATOMS: atom_id res chain seq x y z
N MET A 1 3.91 11.50 -42.93
CA MET A 1 4.48 12.29 -41.82
C MET A 1 3.51 12.47 -40.65
N SER A 2 2.24 12.86 -40.88
CA SER A 2 1.26 13.06 -39.78
C SER A 2 0.88 11.80 -38.99
N TYR A 3 0.75 10.64 -39.64
CA TYR A 3 0.40 9.38 -38.97
C TYR A 3 1.49 8.89 -38.02
N PHE A 4 2.75 9.10 -38.38
CA PHE A 4 3.89 8.67 -37.58
C PHE A 4 3.99 9.50 -36.27
N VAL A 5 3.71 10.80 -36.35
CA VAL A 5 3.65 11.69 -35.18
C VAL A 5 2.48 11.32 -34.27
N SER A 6 1.31 10.97 -34.83
CA SER A 6 0.15 10.53 -34.06
C SER A 6 0.40 9.20 -33.34
N ILE A 7 1.05 8.24 -33.99
CA ILE A 7 1.43 6.96 -33.38
C ILE A 7 2.44 7.18 -32.25
N LEU A 8 3.45 8.04 -32.45
CA LEU A 8 4.42 8.38 -31.41
C LEU A 8 3.78 9.11 -30.23
N TYR A 9 2.81 9.99 -30.48
CA TYR A 9 2.06 10.67 -29.43
C TYR A 9 1.14 9.69 -28.67
N GLN A 10 0.46 8.78 -29.37
CA GLN A 10 -0.33 7.72 -28.75
C GLN A 10 0.55 6.77 -27.92
N PHE A 11 1.73 6.38 -28.41
CA PHE A 11 2.72 5.60 -27.66
C PHE A 11 3.26 6.36 -26.46
N TYR A 12 3.54 7.66 -26.60
CA TYR A 12 3.97 8.53 -25.51
C TYR A 12 2.89 8.67 -24.43
N VAL A 13 1.62 8.85 -24.82
CA VAL A 13 0.46 8.89 -23.90
C VAL A 13 0.24 7.51 -23.25
N LEU A 14 0.38 6.40 -24.00
CA LEU A 14 0.35 5.04 -23.46
C LEU A 14 1.50 4.78 -22.46
N LEU A 15 2.71 5.28 -22.75
CA LEU A 15 3.87 5.23 -21.85
C LEU A 15 3.65 6.06 -20.58
N LEU A 16 3.00 7.22 -20.68
CA LEU A 16 2.58 8.06 -19.54
C LEU A 16 1.46 7.40 -18.72
N LEU A 17 0.49 6.76 -19.37
CA LEU A 17 -0.60 6.02 -18.70
C LEU A 17 -0.11 4.73 -18.03
N HIS A 18 0.97 4.13 -18.51
CA HIS A 18 1.62 2.96 -17.89
C HIS A 18 2.41 3.28 -16.61
N GLN A 19 2.57 4.56 -16.24
CA GLN A 19 3.29 4.96 -15.03
C GLN A 19 2.50 4.68 -13.73
N HIS A 20 1.22 4.28 -13.83
CA HIS A 20 0.30 4.14 -12.70
C HIS A 20 0.01 2.69 -12.29
N ILE A 21 1.04 1.94 -11.85
CA ILE A 21 0.85 0.62 -11.22
C ILE A 21 1.73 0.49 -9.95
N CYS A 22 1.73 1.49 -9.06
CA CYS A 22 2.61 1.58 -7.86
C CYS A 22 4.12 1.78 -8.16
N ALA A 23 4.48 2.18 -9.38
CA ALA A 23 5.82 2.16 -9.98
C ALA A 23 6.50 0.76 -9.96
N PHE A 24 5.76 -0.26 -10.43
CA PHE A 24 6.25 -1.57 -10.95
C PHE A 24 6.86 -2.57 -9.93
N LEU A 25 5.98 -3.41 -9.34
CA LEU A 25 6.19 -4.74 -8.72
C LEU A 25 7.02 -4.93 -7.42
N THR A 26 7.87 -4.00 -6.98
CA THR A 26 8.73 -4.26 -5.80
C THR A 26 8.16 -3.74 -4.47
N LYS A 27 7.54 -2.55 -4.46
CA LYS A 27 7.06 -1.92 -3.21
C LYS A 27 5.72 -2.46 -2.71
N SER A 28 4.81 -2.83 -3.63
CA SER A 28 3.57 -3.53 -3.26
C SER A 28 3.85 -4.90 -2.63
N ALA A 29 4.98 -5.54 -2.94
CA ALA A 29 5.40 -6.79 -2.30
C ALA A 29 5.63 -6.62 -0.80
N ALA A 30 6.25 -5.52 -0.36
CA ALA A 30 6.41 -5.22 1.07
C ALA A 30 5.06 -5.02 1.76
N LEU A 31 4.13 -4.29 1.13
CA LEU A 31 2.76 -4.13 1.64
C LEU A 31 1.97 -5.45 1.67
N LEU A 32 2.22 -6.35 0.71
CA LEU A 32 1.62 -7.69 0.67
C LEU A 32 2.23 -8.60 1.76
N GLN A 33 3.54 -8.53 1.99
CA GLN A 33 4.19 -9.25 3.08
C GLN A 33 3.75 -8.73 4.46
N PHE A 34 3.52 -7.42 4.59
CA PHE A 34 2.92 -6.85 5.80
C PHE A 34 1.53 -7.43 6.06
N LYS A 35 0.70 -7.58 5.01
CA LYS A 35 -0.62 -8.22 5.13
C LYS A 35 -0.53 -9.66 5.62
N THR A 36 0.50 -10.42 5.24
CA THR A 36 0.63 -11.82 5.66
C THR A 36 1.15 -12.00 7.09
N HIS A 37 1.79 -10.98 7.67
CA HIS A 37 2.39 -11.07 9.00
C HIS A 37 1.40 -10.83 10.15
N PHE A 38 0.38 -10.00 9.92
CA PHE A 38 -0.58 -9.60 10.96
C PHE A 38 -1.95 -10.22 10.69
N PRO A 39 -2.37 -11.23 11.46
CA PRO A 39 -3.70 -11.80 11.33
C PRO A 39 -4.79 -10.78 11.65
N ILE A 40 -5.91 -10.92 10.95
CA ILE A 40 -7.12 -10.14 11.22
C ILE A 40 -7.83 -10.74 12.45
N ASN A 41 -8.07 -9.90 13.45
CA ASN A 41 -8.86 -10.19 14.63
C ASN A 41 -9.88 -9.06 14.81
N GLN A 42 -11.17 -9.38 14.67
CA GLN A 42 -12.24 -8.38 14.70
C GLN A 42 -12.32 -7.62 16.04
N SER A 43 -11.84 -8.21 17.12
CA SER A 43 -11.81 -7.58 18.45
C SER A 43 -10.62 -6.65 18.66
N ALA A 44 -9.64 -6.64 17.75
CA ALA A 44 -8.39 -5.89 17.90
C ALA A 44 -8.54 -4.37 17.73
N SER A 45 -9.70 -3.91 17.26
CA SER A 45 -10.01 -2.49 17.06
C SER A 45 -11.31 -2.08 17.76
N LYS A 46 -11.61 -2.69 18.92
CA LYS A 46 -12.84 -2.46 19.69
C LYS A 46 -13.08 -1.02 20.12
N ASP A 47 -12.01 -0.22 20.23
CA ASP A 47 -12.08 1.18 20.65
C ASP A 47 -12.41 2.13 19.48
N CYS A 48 -12.55 1.59 18.26
CA CYS A 48 -12.93 2.34 17.08
C CYS A 48 -14.44 2.27 16.85
N GLU A 49 -15.06 3.41 16.56
CA GLU A 49 -16.46 3.47 16.13
C GLU A 49 -16.69 2.70 14.82
N TYR A 50 -15.73 2.82 13.88
CA TYR A 50 -15.71 2.09 12.63
C TYR A 50 -14.38 1.36 12.45
N SER A 51 -14.43 0.03 12.41
CA SER A 51 -13.26 -0.81 12.17
C SER A 51 -13.51 -1.77 11.01
N TYR A 52 -12.57 -1.85 10.08
CA TYR A 52 -12.61 -2.83 9.00
C TYR A 52 -11.19 -3.15 8.53
N PRO A 53 -10.92 -4.38 8.07
CA PRO A 53 -9.58 -4.78 7.70
C PRO A 53 -9.16 -4.15 6.36
N LYS A 54 -8.53 -2.96 6.40
CA LYS A 54 -8.02 -2.23 5.22
C LYS A 54 -7.06 -3.07 4.36
N THR A 55 -6.37 -4.04 4.94
CA THR A 55 -5.48 -4.97 4.22
C THR A 55 -6.21 -5.91 3.24
N THR A 56 -7.54 -6.04 3.33
CA THR A 56 -8.33 -6.89 2.43
C THR A 56 -8.38 -6.38 0.99
N SER A 57 -8.30 -5.05 0.77
CA SER A 57 -8.30 -4.47 -0.57
C SER A 57 -7.05 -4.82 -1.39
N ARG A 58 -5.99 -5.31 -0.73
CA ARG A 58 -4.70 -5.60 -1.37
C ARG A 58 -4.76 -6.87 -2.20
N LYS A 59 -4.62 -6.73 -3.52
CA LYS A 59 -4.54 -7.82 -4.51
C LYS A 59 -3.29 -7.68 -5.37
N LYS A 60 -2.63 -8.79 -5.68
CA LYS A 60 -1.50 -8.77 -6.63
C LYS A 60 -2.00 -8.27 -8.00
N GLY A 61 -1.16 -7.50 -8.69
CA GLY A 61 -1.47 -7.00 -10.04
C GLY A 61 -2.43 -5.82 -10.10
N THR A 62 -2.92 -5.32 -8.96
CA THR A 62 -3.68 -4.05 -8.91
C THR A 62 -2.77 -2.89 -8.50
N ASP A 63 -3.09 -1.68 -8.94
CA ASP A 63 -2.42 -0.48 -8.47
C ASP A 63 -2.57 -0.33 -6.94
N CYS A 64 -1.45 -0.24 -6.23
CA CYS A 64 -1.42 -0.18 -4.77
C CYS A 64 -1.93 1.15 -4.24
N CYS A 65 -1.84 2.22 -5.03
CA CYS A 65 -2.29 3.56 -4.65
C CYS A 65 -3.82 3.63 -4.52
N LEU A 66 -4.53 2.63 -5.03
CA LEU A 66 -5.98 2.46 -4.89
C LEU A 66 -6.37 1.59 -3.68
N TRP A 67 -5.40 1.04 -2.93
CA TRP A 67 -5.70 0.25 -1.74
C TRP A 67 -6.14 1.14 -0.58
N TYR A 68 -7.05 0.63 0.25
CA TYR A 68 -7.49 1.37 1.43
C TYR A 68 -6.32 1.66 2.37
N GLY A 69 -6.26 2.90 2.83
CA GLY A 69 -5.22 3.38 3.72
C GLY A 69 -3.86 3.60 3.04
N VAL A 70 -3.74 3.48 1.71
CA VAL A 70 -2.51 3.81 1.00
C VAL A 70 -2.63 5.20 0.39
N SER A 71 -1.59 6.02 0.53
CA SER A 71 -1.45 7.26 -0.24
C SER A 71 -0.09 7.30 -0.92
N CYS A 72 -0.11 7.70 -2.18
CA CYS A 72 1.07 7.81 -3.02
C CYS A 72 1.38 9.27 -3.34
N ASP A 73 2.65 9.54 -3.64
CA ASP A 73 3.06 10.79 -4.25
C ASP A 73 2.51 10.87 -5.69
N ASN A 74 1.88 12.00 -6.03
CA ASN A 74 1.20 12.16 -7.31
C ASN A 74 2.17 12.28 -8.51
N ILE A 75 3.46 12.53 -8.26
CA ILE A 75 4.49 12.71 -9.29
C ILE A 75 5.27 11.41 -9.48
N THR A 76 5.74 10.80 -8.39
CA THR A 76 6.59 9.61 -8.42
C THR A 76 5.81 8.30 -8.37
N GLY A 77 4.54 8.34 -7.94
CA GLY A 77 3.72 7.14 -7.71
C GLY A 77 4.19 6.31 -6.51
N GLU A 78 5.12 6.82 -5.71
CA GLU A 78 5.65 6.09 -4.55
C GLU A 78 4.72 6.19 -3.35
N VAL A 79 4.60 5.09 -2.58
CA VAL A 79 3.81 5.09 -1.34
C VAL A 79 4.50 5.94 -0.28
N ILE A 80 3.85 7.03 0.11
CA ILE A 80 4.33 7.99 1.11
C ILE A 80 3.58 7.89 2.43
N SER A 81 2.36 7.33 2.43
CA SER A 81 1.56 7.16 3.64
C SER A 81 0.86 5.80 3.67
N LEU A 82 0.88 5.18 4.85
CA LEU A 82 0.16 3.96 5.15
C LEU A 82 -0.66 4.14 6.44
N ASP A 83 -1.97 4.21 6.31
CA ASP A 83 -2.94 4.24 7.39
C ASP A 83 -3.63 2.87 7.53
N LEU A 84 -3.26 2.16 8.58
CA LEU A 84 -3.90 0.93 9.03
C LEU A 84 -4.51 1.08 10.42
N SER A 85 -4.84 2.30 10.83
CA SER A 85 -5.62 2.51 12.04
C SER A 85 -6.94 1.75 11.97
N CYS A 86 -7.45 1.29 13.10
CA CYS A 86 -8.76 0.62 13.21
C CYS A 86 -8.95 -0.54 12.22
N SER A 87 -7.89 -1.28 11.91
CA SER A 87 -7.87 -2.26 10.81
C SER A 87 -8.03 -3.71 11.28
N CYS A 88 -8.48 -3.92 12.51
CA CYS A 88 -8.68 -5.24 13.09
C CYS A 88 -7.40 -6.09 13.03
N LEU A 89 -6.21 -5.49 13.20
CA LEU A 89 -4.94 -6.20 13.12
C LEU A 89 -4.45 -6.59 14.51
N SER A 90 -3.86 -7.77 14.62
CA SER A 90 -3.24 -8.22 15.87
C SER A 90 -1.90 -8.92 15.61
N GLY A 91 -1.06 -9.03 16.64
CA GLY A 91 0.17 -9.81 16.59
C GLY A 91 1.37 -9.12 17.22
N THR A 92 2.54 -9.69 17.05
CA THR A 92 3.82 -9.17 17.56
C THR A 92 4.70 -8.70 16.40
N PHE A 93 5.38 -7.57 16.58
CA PHE A 93 6.42 -7.17 15.64
C PHE A 93 7.61 -8.13 15.76
N PRO A 94 8.11 -8.73 14.66
CA PRO A 94 9.29 -9.58 14.72
C PRO A 94 10.52 -8.74 15.08
N SER A 95 11.36 -9.26 15.96
CA SER A 95 12.57 -8.59 16.48
C SER A 95 13.66 -8.33 15.43
N ASN A 96 13.63 -9.06 14.30
CA ASN A 96 14.48 -8.82 13.12
C ASN A 96 13.66 -8.11 12.03
N THR A 97 13.47 -6.80 12.15
CA THR A 97 12.66 -6.04 11.19
C THR A 97 13.46 -5.70 9.93
N THR A 98 13.59 -6.65 9.00
CA THR A 98 13.80 -6.34 7.57
C THR A 98 12.53 -5.82 6.89
N PHE A 99 11.51 -5.45 7.68
CA PHE A 99 10.41 -4.57 7.30
C PHE A 99 10.95 -3.16 6.97
N PHE A 100 11.78 -3.06 5.94
CA PHE A 100 12.07 -1.81 5.24
C PHE A 100 10.77 -1.39 4.54
N LEU A 101 9.85 -0.86 5.34
CA LEU A 101 8.54 -0.43 4.91
C LEU A 101 8.71 0.82 4.06
N LEU A 102 8.98 0.57 2.78
CA LEU A 102 8.99 1.53 1.69
C LEU A 102 9.98 2.67 1.96
N SER A 103 11.10 2.71 1.23
CA SER A 103 12.13 3.75 1.37
C SER A 103 11.63 5.19 1.30
N SER A 104 10.40 5.39 0.82
CA SER A 104 9.74 6.68 0.63
C SER A 104 8.59 6.93 1.63
N LEU A 105 8.35 6.02 2.59
CA LEU A 105 7.27 6.18 3.57
C LEU A 105 7.59 7.32 4.52
N GLN A 106 6.66 8.27 4.58
CA GLN A 106 6.75 9.43 5.47
C GLN A 106 5.79 9.30 6.65
N ARG A 107 4.69 8.56 6.48
CA ARG A 107 3.67 8.35 7.52
C ARG A 107 3.26 6.90 7.62
N LEU A 108 3.26 6.39 8.85
CA LEU A 108 2.73 5.08 9.21
C LEU A 108 1.80 5.24 10.41
N ASP A 109 0.52 4.92 10.23
CA ASP A 109 -0.47 4.89 11.30
C ASP A 109 -0.93 3.44 11.52
N LEU A 110 -0.62 2.91 12.70
CA LEU A 110 -1.01 1.57 13.17
C LEU A 110 -1.90 1.65 14.42
N SER A 111 -2.41 2.83 14.76
CA SER A 111 -3.17 3.08 15.99
C SER A 111 -4.45 2.24 16.08
N PHE A 112 -4.91 2.00 17.32
CA PHE A 112 -6.14 1.25 17.58
C PHE A 112 -6.19 -0.15 16.93
N ASN A 113 -5.06 -0.85 16.99
CA ASN A 113 -4.90 -2.27 16.70
C ASN A 113 -4.28 -2.97 17.93
N ASP A 114 -4.34 -4.30 17.99
CA ASP A 114 -3.81 -5.10 19.11
C ASP A 114 -2.40 -5.62 18.79
N PHE A 115 -1.44 -4.69 18.72
CA PHE A 115 -0.03 -5.03 18.54
C PHE A 115 0.69 -5.16 19.89
N LYS A 116 1.43 -6.26 20.04
CA LYS A 116 2.21 -6.57 21.24
C LYS A 116 3.71 -6.42 20.95
N LYS A 117 4.46 -6.00 21.96
CA LYS A 117 5.92 -6.02 21.92
C LYS A 117 6.39 -7.47 22.09
N SER A 118 7.37 -7.90 21.28
CA SER A 118 8.07 -9.19 21.44
C SER A 118 8.95 -9.20 22.68
#